data_AF-A0AAX0YVE7-F1
#
_entry.id   AF-A0AAX0YVE7-F1
#
_cell.length_a   1.000
_cell.length_b   1.000
_cell.length_c   1.000
_cell.angle_alpha   90.00
_cell.angle_beta   90.00
_cell.angle_gamma   90.00
#
_symmetry.space_group_name_H-M   'P 1'
#
loop_
_entity.id
_entity.type
_entity.pdbx_description
1 polymer ?
#
loop_
_entity_poly.entity_id
_entity_poly.type
_entity_poly.pdbx_seq_one_letter_code
_entity_poly.pdbx_strand_id
1 'polypeptide(L)'
;MINSCPPHCGTPTYLSDTYCPICGDTLDEKRALNNVQDLYPDAFNRLKAHYPNAQLITGQITKTHFYKRTKHTKNNTNSCALWFLTVESTDGIQYRFNVDAENKILVNLKVGDVITFAEPYAVKVPMARDNNTPDAITNDILLDAVVLHTGEGQFLQHVGIHQPINPIEKIITYYFFALLFAVILGGFITLAPHGLNFFKGNFWISVLLIGAPALYFCHRKHREFSQVFEDEKRVYQSFLDILPLMQGVSLTDLGYHQKVRPKGNDDILCDYCDHRLSTQAHYCPHCGKSQHNNETDVDTVIVDAMVASHDGELGAESALMTAPSGENVVTTENIVMAHAATATLAVEPSVTVKPRRNVMDVIHAKMAEFRYDHEDKIIYRHALVPNEELKVTAWCYMARVIEREASVDINRTSVTTTTTRTDRYGDKDTSISTHHTRDVSFNSKLLMRTELGHEFELWLPEKMRSYTDVGDILMVEGVKLEDKSGKSHYYNPHYLNMTKKRYNREGSNLGSYRNKPILPQLIQLSLALICLWGFIEIEPQMLAIFHQWAWSSALINHLGYTIFTALLTFVPYMLFCIVIKWLDSRSRDWYKNEAIRIYQPVWALRDKALDDIDELHDLFTKLN
;
A
#
# COMPACT_ATOMS: atom_id res chain seq x y z
N MET A 1 32.94 -11.70 17.85
CA MET A 1 33.62 -11.96 16.56
C MET A 1 32.51 -12.04 15.53
N ILE A 2 32.46 -11.07 14.62
CA ILE A 2 31.34 -10.92 13.67
C ILE A 2 31.53 -11.99 12.59
N ASN A 3 30.53 -12.83 12.37
CA ASN A 3 30.51 -13.88 11.34
C ASN A 3 30.38 -13.25 9.93
N SER A 4 31.34 -12.43 9.53
CA SER A 4 31.54 -12.13 8.10
C SER A 4 32.27 -13.31 7.48
N CYS A 5 31.53 -14.31 7.02
CA CYS A 5 32.10 -15.46 6.33
C CYS A 5 32.80 -15.01 5.03
N PRO A 6 33.97 -15.57 4.70
CA PRO A 6 34.76 -15.15 3.56
C PRO A 6 34.06 -15.49 2.24
N PRO A 7 34.27 -14.70 1.18
CA PRO A 7 33.76 -15.01 -0.15
C PRO A 7 34.30 -16.36 -0.65
N HIS A 8 33.43 -17.23 -1.16
CA HIS A 8 33.88 -18.44 -1.87
C HIS A 8 34.33 -18.02 -3.28
N CYS A 9 35.57 -18.34 -3.64
CA CYS A 9 36.18 -17.93 -4.91
C CYS A 9 36.08 -16.41 -5.18
N GLY A 10 36.13 -15.56 -4.15
CA GLY A 10 36.09 -14.11 -4.31
C GLY A 10 34.71 -13.52 -4.65
N THR A 11 33.62 -14.33 -4.62
CA THR A 11 32.25 -13.84 -4.88
C THR A 11 31.34 -13.93 -3.65
N PRO A 12 30.38 -13.00 -3.51
CA PRO A 12 29.36 -13.10 -2.47
C PRO A 12 28.46 -14.30 -2.78
N THR A 13 28.37 -15.23 -1.82
CA THR A 13 27.32 -16.26 -1.81
C THR A 13 26.12 -15.76 -1.01
N TYR A 14 24.96 -16.40 -1.14
CA TYR A 14 23.71 -16.03 -0.47
C TYR A 14 23.11 -17.22 0.27
N LEU A 15 22.20 -16.97 1.21
CA LEU A 15 21.59 -18.02 2.05
C LEU A 15 20.87 -19.12 1.25
N SER A 16 20.32 -18.75 0.09
CA SER A 16 19.61 -19.67 -0.81
C SER A 16 20.53 -20.41 -1.78
N ASP A 17 21.82 -20.06 -1.85
CA ASP A 17 22.76 -20.70 -2.75
C ASP A 17 23.13 -22.09 -2.21
N THR A 18 22.96 -23.12 -3.04
CA THR A 18 23.41 -24.51 -2.74
C THR A 18 24.78 -24.78 -3.36
N TYR A 19 25.10 -24.09 -4.45
CA TYR A 19 26.35 -24.22 -5.20
C TYR A 19 27.02 -22.86 -5.37
N CYS A 20 28.35 -22.84 -5.46
CA CYS A 20 29.10 -21.63 -5.76
C CYS A 20 28.84 -21.19 -7.23
N PRO A 21 28.49 -19.92 -7.48
CA PRO A 21 28.21 -19.44 -8.83
C PRO A 21 29.45 -19.37 -9.74
N ILE A 22 30.67 -19.51 -9.20
CA ILE A 22 31.93 -19.42 -9.95
C ILE A 22 32.56 -20.79 -10.22
N CYS A 23 32.72 -21.64 -9.20
CA CYS A 23 33.37 -22.95 -9.37
C CYS A 23 32.40 -24.13 -9.44
N GLY A 24 31.13 -23.95 -9.06
CA GLY A 24 30.14 -25.02 -9.07
C GLY A 24 30.17 -25.96 -7.85
N ASP A 25 31.10 -25.76 -6.91
CA ASP A 25 31.20 -26.58 -5.69
C ASP A 25 29.99 -26.41 -4.77
N THR A 26 29.64 -27.47 -4.03
CA THR A 26 28.59 -27.43 -3.02
C THR A 26 29.01 -26.55 -1.84
N LEU A 27 28.11 -25.68 -1.40
CA LEU A 27 28.31 -24.85 -0.22
C LEU A 27 27.87 -25.62 1.03
N ASP A 28 28.83 -26.26 1.71
CA ASP A 28 28.54 -27.11 2.87
C ASP A 28 28.17 -26.32 4.14
N GLU A 29 28.63 -25.07 4.25
CA GLU A 29 28.24 -24.17 5.34
C GLU A 29 26.95 -23.43 4.99
N LYS A 30 25.84 -23.85 5.62
CA LYS A 30 24.60 -23.09 5.61
C LYS A 30 24.81 -21.79 6.39
N ARG A 31 24.77 -20.68 5.66
CA ARG A 31 24.76 -19.33 6.25
C ARG A 31 23.61 -19.22 7.26
N ALA A 32 23.83 -18.49 8.35
CA ALA A 32 22.82 -18.26 9.36
C ALA A 32 22.52 -16.76 9.48
N LEU A 33 21.25 -16.43 9.65
CA LEU A 33 20.81 -15.09 10.01
C LEU A 33 20.90 -14.96 11.53
N ASN A 34 21.35 -13.81 12.03
CA ASN A 34 21.41 -13.54 13.46
C ASN A 34 20.19 -12.73 13.90
N ASN A 35 19.81 -12.88 15.17
CA ASN A 35 18.91 -11.95 15.84
C ASN A 35 19.70 -10.97 16.72
N VAL A 36 19.13 -9.81 16.99
CA VAL A 36 19.71 -8.86 17.99
C VAL A 36 19.90 -9.53 19.36
N GLN A 37 19.02 -10.46 19.73
CA GLN A 37 19.15 -11.26 20.95
C GLN A 37 20.46 -12.06 21.00
N ASP A 38 20.93 -12.57 19.86
CA ASP A 38 22.14 -13.39 19.78
C ASP A 38 23.42 -12.53 19.93
N LEU A 39 23.33 -11.27 19.50
CA LEU A 39 24.42 -10.30 19.61
C LEU A 39 24.55 -9.70 21.02
N TYR A 40 23.42 -9.51 21.72
CA TYR A 40 23.39 -8.91 23.07
C TYR A 40 22.55 -9.72 24.07
N PRO A 41 22.94 -10.97 24.37
CA PRO A 41 22.15 -11.86 25.24
C PRO A 41 21.97 -11.29 26.65
N ASP A 42 22.99 -10.64 27.21
CA ASP A 42 22.94 -10.09 28.57
C ASP A 42 21.91 -8.98 28.73
N ALA A 43 21.78 -8.11 27.72
CA ALA A 43 20.81 -7.02 27.75
C ALA A 43 19.38 -7.58 27.71
N PHE A 44 19.14 -8.59 26.88
CA PHE A 44 17.84 -9.23 26.79
C PHE A 44 17.49 -10.06 28.03
N ASN A 45 18.48 -10.71 28.65
CA ASN A 45 18.28 -11.43 29.92
C ASN A 45 17.82 -10.48 31.04
N ARG A 46 18.33 -9.24 31.08
CA ARG A 46 17.85 -8.21 32.02
C ARG A 46 16.40 -7.82 31.76
N LEU A 47 15.99 -7.69 30.50
CA LEU A 47 14.57 -7.46 30.17
C LEU A 47 13.70 -8.62 30.63
N LYS A 48 14.12 -9.85 30.34
CA LYS A 48 13.39 -11.07 30.72
C LYS A 48 13.26 -11.26 32.22
N ALA A 49 14.24 -10.79 33.00
CA ALA A 49 14.15 -10.81 34.46
C ALA A 49 12.93 -10.03 34.98
N HIS A 50 12.51 -8.99 34.25
CA HIS A 50 11.32 -8.22 34.59
C HIS A 50 10.08 -8.59 33.75
N TYR A 51 10.28 -9.04 32.50
CA TYR A 51 9.26 -9.45 31.55
C TYR A 51 9.53 -10.87 31.06
N PRO A 52 9.07 -11.92 31.78
CA PRO A 52 9.37 -13.30 31.43
C PRO A 52 8.95 -13.69 30.00
N ASN A 53 7.91 -13.05 29.49
CA ASN A 53 7.36 -13.28 28.16
C ASN A 53 7.88 -12.31 27.09
N ALA A 54 8.85 -11.43 27.43
CA ALA A 54 9.40 -10.50 26.45
C ALA A 54 10.05 -11.25 25.29
N GLN A 55 9.75 -10.78 24.10
CA GLN A 55 10.33 -11.26 22.84
C GLN A 55 11.17 -10.16 22.22
N LEU A 56 12.35 -10.50 21.71
CA LEU A 56 13.20 -9.62 20.93
C LEU A 56 13.55 -10.35 19.64
N ILE A 57 12.88 -9.97 18.55
CA ILE A 57 12.87 -10.77 17.32
C ILE A 57 13.29 -9.89 16.18
N THR A 58 14.16 -10.43 15.33
CA THR A 58 14.52 -9.81 14.06
C THR A 58 13.95 -10.66 12.93
N GLY A 59 13.33 -10.00 11.96
CA GLY A 59 12.72 -10.69 10.84
C GLY A 59 12.56 -9.82 9.62
N GLN A 60 12.23 -10.46 8.51
CA GLN A 60 11.95 -9.78 7.26
C GLN A 60 10.44 -9.63 7.08
N ILE A 61 9.99 -8.45 6.65
CA ILE A 61 8.60 -8.19 6.32
C ILE A 61 8.23 -8.99 5.07
N THR A 62 7.22 -9.85 5.19
CA THR A 62 6.70 -10.67 4.08
C THR A 62 5.39 -10.13 3.54
N LYS A 63 4.59 -9.44 4.38
CA LYS A 63 3.33 -8.81 3.98
C LYS A 63 3.13 -7.50 4.74
N THR A 64 2.65 -6.49 4.03
CA THR A 64 2.24 -5.21 4.61
C THR A 64 0.78 -4.95 4.25
N HIS A 65 0.00 -4.50 5.24
CA HIS A 65 -1.36 -4.02 5.02
C HIS A 65 -1.55 -2.67 5.71
N PHE A 66 -1.74 -1.63 4.91
CA PHE A 66 -2.10 -0.33 5.43
C PHE A 66 -3.60 -0.28 5.73
N TYR A 67 -3.98 0.22 6.90
CA TYR A 67 -5.39 0.42 7.24
C TYR A 67 -5.58 1.52 8.28
N LYS A 68 -6.83 1.90 8.46
CA LYS A 68 -7.25 2.94 9.40
C LYS A 68 -8.12 2.36 10.51
N ARG A 69 -7.98 2.90 11.71
CA ARG A 69 -8.93 2.69 12.80
C ARG A 69 -9.58 3.99 13.20
N THR A 70 -10.83 3.90 13.63
CA THR A 70 -11.63 5.07 13.99
C THR A 70 -12.31 4.84 15.33
N LYS A 71 -12.33 5.86 16.16
CA LYS A 71 -13.06 5.92 17.42
C LYS A 71 -14.06 7.06 17.34
N HIS A 72 -15.34 6.69 17.37
CA HIS A 72 -16.44 7.64 17.49
C HIS A 72 -16.87 7.75 18.94
N THR A 73 -16.98 8.99 19.40
CA THR A 73 -17.61 9.38 20.67
C THR A 73 -18.68 10.42 20.37
N LYS A 74 -19.54 10.76 21.33
CA LYS A 74 -20.66 11.71 21.10
C LYS A 74 -20.21 13.02 20.43
N ASN A 75 -19.04 13.53 20.81
CA ASN A 75 -18.54 14.82 20.33
C ASN A 75 -17.27 14.70 19.49
N ASN A 76 -16.56 13.57 19.52
CA ASN A 76 -15.27 13.44 18.84
C ASN A 76 -15.22 12.23 17.92
N THR A 77 -14.70 12.41 16.71
CA THR A 77 -14.28 11.33 15.82
C THR A 77 -12.77 11.40 15.65
N ASN A 78 -12.07 10.38 16.13
CA ASN A 78 -10.61 10.29 16.02
C ASN A 78 -10.24 9.06 15.20
N SER A 79 -9.39 9.25 14.20
CA SER A 79 -8.82 8.14 13.44
C SER A 79 -7.31 8.08 13.56
N CYS A 80 -6.73 6.89 13.37
CA CYS A 80 -5.29 6.67 13.23
C CYS A 80 -4.98 5.73 12.07
N ALA A 81 -3.80 5.92 11.48
CA ALA A 81 -3.27 5.06 10.42
C ALA A 81 -2.29 4.03 11.00
N LEU A 82 -2.43 2.77 10.58
CA LEU A 82 -1.61 1.67 11.05
C LEU A 82 -1.14 0.79 9.89
N TRP A 83 0.05 0.23 10.04
CA TRP A 83 0.52 -0.89 9.25
C TRP A 83 0.27 -2.17 10.02
N PHE A 84 -0.42 -3.13 9.42
CA PHE A 84 -0.44 -4.52 9.88
C PHE A 84 0.63 -5.30 9.11
N LEU A 85 1.65 -5.75 9.84
CA LEU A 85 2.83 -6.39 9.27
C LEU A 85 2.79 -7.88 9.55
N THR A 86 3.23 -8.67 8.57
CA THR A 86 3.64 -10.07 8.78
C THR A 86 5.14 -10.16 8.60
N VAL A 87 5.84 -10.65 9.62
CA VAL A 87 7.29 -10.69 9.69
C VAL A 87 7.73 -12.11 9.93
N GLU A 88 8.65 -12.59 9.10
CA GLU A 88 9.22 -13.92 9.21
C GLU A 88 10.57 -13.83 9.92
N SER A 89 10.71 -14.53 11.05
CA SER A 89 11.97 -14.60 11.79
C SER A 89 13.00 -15.52 11.12
N THR A 90 14.21 -15.56 11.67
CA THR A 90 15.29 -16.46 11.23
C THR A 90 14.89 -17.94 11.29
N ASP A 91 13.98 -18.30 12.19
CA ASP A 91 13.49 -19.67 12.41
C ASP A 91 12.30 -20.03 11.50
N GLY A 92 11.90 -19.13 10.60
CA GLY A 92 10.72 -19.30 9.73
C GLY A 92 9.38 -19.11 10.44
N ILE A 93 9.38 -18.58 11.67
CA ILE A 93 8.15 -18.30 12.42
C ILE A 93 7.58 -16.95 11.96
N GLN A 94 6.27 -16.92 11.68
CA GLN A 94 5.57 -15.72 11.27
C GLN A 94 4.94 -14.98 12.46
N TYR A 95 5.37 -13.74 12.66
CA TYR A 95 4.82 -12.81 13.63
C TYR A 95 3.91 -11.80 12.93
N ARG A 96 2.79 -11.45 13.57
CA ARG A 96 1.82 -10.50 13.02
C ARG A 96 1.48 -9.46 14.06
N PHE A 97 1.59 -8.19 13.71
CA PHE A 97 1.36 -7.09 14.63
C PHE A 97 1.11 -5.78 13.89
N ASN A 98 0.69 -4.76 14.65
CA ASN A 98 0.48 -3.42 14.17
C ASN A 98 1.65 -2.53 14.56
N VAL A 99 2.03 -1.62 13.66
CA VAL A 99 2.94 -0.51 13.92
C VAL A 99 2.29 0.79 13.47
N ASP A 100 2.66 1.89 14.11
CA ASP A 100 2.12 3.20 13.79
C ASP A 100 2.68 3.70 12.44
N ALA A 101 1.77 3.97 11.51
CA ALA A 101 2.09 4.38 10.14
C ALA A 101 2.17 5.90 9.96
N GLU A 102 1.82 6.68 11.00
CA GLU A 102 1.91 8.14 10.97
C GLU A 102 3.36 8.64 11.13
N ASN A 103 4.26 7.75 11.56
CA ASN A 103 5.69 8.05 11.65
C ASN A 103 6.32 8.11 10.26
N LYS A 104 7.07 9.20 9.99
CA LYS A 104 7.79 9.42 8.73
C LYS A 104 8.78 8.30 8.38
N ILE A 105 9.34 7.63 9.39
CA ILE A 105 10.27 6.51 9.20
C ILE A 105 9.54 5.30 8.62
N LEU A 106 8.36 4.96 9.15
CA LEU A 106 7.63 3.74 8.77
C LEU A 106 6.58 3.97 7.69
N VAL A 107 6.36 5.21 7.23
CA VAL A 107 5.37 5.51 6.19
C VAL A 107 5.66 4.77 4.88
N ASN A 108 6.94 4.53 4.58
CA ASN A 108 7.41 3.93 3.34
C ASN A 108 7.85 2.47 3.48
N LEU A 109 7.38 1.74 4.50
CA LEU A 109 7.73 0.33 4.74
C LEU A 109 7.46 -0.60 3.55
N LYS A 110 8.46 -1.37 3.11
CA LYS A 110 8.36 -2.27 1.96
C LYS A 110 8.41 -3.73 2.41
N VAL A 111 7.78 -4.61 1.63
CA VAL A 111 8.06 -6.05 1.72
C VAL A 111 9.54 -6.28 1.39
N GLY A 112 10.20 -7.09 2.21
CA GLY A 112 11.63 -7.32 2.14
C GLY A 112 12.44 -6.49 3.14
N ASP A 113 11.87 -5.43 3.72
CA ASP A 113 12.53 -4.66 4.78
C ASP A 113 12.75 -5.53 6.02
N VAL A 114 13.84 -5.27 6.75
CA VAL A 114 14.22 -6.01 7.94
C VAL A 114 13.88 -5.17 9.16
N ILE A 115 13.18 -5.75 10.11
CA ILE A 115 12.81 -5.07 11.34
C ILE A 115 13.19 -5.90 12.56
N THR A 116 13.62 -5.20 13.62
CA THR A 116 13.72 -5.76 14.95
C THR A 116 12.64 -5.13 15.82
N PHE A 117 11.88 -5.94 16.52
CA PHE A 117 10.91 -5.46 17.49
C PHE A 117 11.12 -6.13 18.83
N ALA A 118 10.75 -5.39 19.88
CA ALA A 118 10.69 -5.89 21.22
C ALA A 118 9.23 -5.83 21.70
N GLU A 119 8.70 -6.96 22.15
CA GLU A 119 7.34 -7.07 22.70
C GLU A 119 7.43 -7.40 24.20
N PRO A 120 7.72 -6.40 25.06
CA PRO A 120 7.64 -6.59 26.51
C PRO A 120 6.20 -6.72 27.01
N TYR A 121 5.23 -6.14 26.29
CA TYR A 121 3.79 -6.19 26.61
C TYR A 121 2.94 -6.32 25.35
N ALA A 122 1.85 -7.08 25.45
CA ALA A 122 0.83 -7.14 24.41
C ALA A 122 -0.17 -5.98 24.57
N VAL A 123 0.07 -4.86 23.88
CA VAL A 123 -0.86 -3.72 23.88
C VAL A 123 -1.88 -3.91 22.77
N LYS A 124 -3.16 -3.70 23.05
CA LYS A 124 -4.18 -3.65 21.99
C LYS A 124 -4.44 -2.22 21.52
N VAL A 125 -4.65 -2.04 20.22
CA VAL A 125 -5.08 -0.75 19.68
C VAL A 125 -6.47 -0.39 20.27
N PRO A 126 -6.64 0.74 20.95
CA PRO A 126 -7.87 1.10 21.66
C PRO A 126 -8.97 1.70 20.75
N MET A 127 -8.90 1.43 19.44
CA MET A 127 -9.81 1.95 18.42
C MET A 127 -10.44 0.81 17.62
N ALA A 128 -11.68 1.02 17.17
CA ALA A 128 -12.40 0.05 16.35
C ALA A 128 -11.84 0.06 14.93
N ARG A 129 -11.88 -1.12 14.29
CA ARG A 129 -11.57 -1.28 12.87
C ARG A 129 -12.63 -0.57 12.05
N ASP A 130 -12.21 0.10 10.98
CA ASP A 130 -13.16 0.65 10.00
C ASP A 130 -13.84 -0.50 9.23
N ASN A 131 -15.03 -0.28 8.69
CA ASN A 131 -15.76 -1.24 7.86
C ASN A 131 -14.99 -1.65 6.59
N ASN A 132 -14.05 -0.81 6.14
CA ASN A 132 -13.18 -1.09 5.00
C ASN A 132 -11.89 -1.85 5.37
N THR A 133 -11.74 -2.27 6.63
CA THR A 133 -10.53 -2.96 7.10
C THR A 133 -10.41 -4.36 6.48
N PRO A 134 -9.25 -4.72 5.91
CA PRO A 134 -9.00 -6.07 5.37
C PRO A 134 -9.27 -7.21 6.37
N ASP A 135 -9.90 -8.30 5.90
CA ASP A 135 -10.08 -9.54 6.66
C ASP A 135 -8.74 -10.19 7.09
N ALA A 136 -7.65 -9.87 6.37
CA ALA A 136 -6.30 -10.34 6.67
C ALA A 136 -5.76 -9.86 8.03
N ILE A 137 -6.38 -8.83 8.63
CA ILE A 137 -5.96 -8.28 9.92
C ILE A 137 -6.50 -9.17 11.04
N THR A 138 -5.65 -10.06 11.54
CA THR A 138 -6.06 -11.12 12.47
C THR A 138 -5.91 -10.75 13.95
N ASN A 139 -5.16 -9.71 14.29
CA ASN A 139 -4.98 -9.29 15.68
C ASN A 139 -4.86 -7.77 15.84
N ASP A 140 -4.95 -7.33 17.09
CA ASP A 140 -4.98 -5.91 17.46
C ASP A 140 -3.74 -5.49 18.25
N ILE A 141 -2.67 -6.30 18.23
CA ILE A 141 -1.45 -6.03 18.99
C ILE A 141 -0.74 -4.84 18.34
N LEU A 142 -0.42 -3.81 19.11
CA LEU A 142 0.38 -2.65 18.70
C LEU A 142 1.74 -2.72 19.39
N LEU A 143 2.80 -2.69 18.59
CA LEU A 143 4.16 -2.66 19.13
C LEU A 143 4.52 -1.26 19.63
N ASP A 144 5.21 -1.22 20.77
CA ASP A 144 5.67 0.02 21.38
C ASP A 144 6.95 0.56 20.72
N ALA A 145 7.90 -0.34 20.43
CA ALA A 145 9.14 0.03 19.76
C ALA A 145 9.53 -0.94 18.64
N VAL A 146 9.96 -0.37 17.51
CA VAL A 146 10.44 -1.08 16.33
C VAL A 146 11.64 -0.35 15.75
N VAL A 147 12.65 -1.12 15.36
CA VAL A 147 13.80 -0.63 14.60
C VAL A 147 13.70 -1.15 13.18
N LEU A 148 13.70 -0.23 12.22
CA LEU A 148 13.84 -0.51 10.80
C LEU A 148 15.32 -0.52 10.44
N HIS A 149 15.79 -1.64 9.89
CA HIS A 149 17.16 -1.82 9.41
C HIS A 149 17.20 -1.63 7.91
N THR A 150 17.92 -0.61 7.46
CA THR A 150 18.12 -0.32 6.04
C THR A 150 19.60 -0.30 5.69
N GLY A 151 19.92 -0.26 4.40
CA GLY A 151 21.30 -0.05 3.94
C GLY A 151 21.84 1.35 4.24
N GLU A 152 20.96 2.33 4.45
CA GLU A 152 21.32 3.74 4.72
C GLU A 152 21.47 4.02 6.22
N GLY A 153 20.93 3.16 7.08
CA GLY A 153 20.99 3.30 8.54
C GLY A 153 19.86 2.57 9.28
N GLN A 154 19.84 2.77 10.59
CA GLN A 154 18.88 2.16 11.52
C GLN A 154 17.98 3.22 12.12
N PHE A 155 16.68 3.02 11.97
CA PHE A 155 15.68 4.00 12.39
C PHE A 155 14.77 3.42 13.46
N LEU A 156 14.83 4.01 14.65
CA LEU A 156 14.01 3.64 15.79
C LEU A 156 12.70 4.43 15.79
N GLN A 157 11.59 3.72 15.93
CA GLN A 157 10.32 4.27 16.36
C GLN A 157 10.01 3.78 17.76
N HIS A 158 9.65 4.71 18.65
CA HIS A 158 9.13 4.42 19.98
C HIS A 158 7.88 5.26 20.23
N VAL A 159 6.74 4.59 20.48
CA VAL A 159 5.43 5.24 20.66
C VAL A 159 5.22 5.65 22.12
N GLY A 160 5.88 4.99 23.08
CA GLY A 160 5.82 5.34 24.50
C GLY A 160 4.48 4.99 25.14
N ILE A 161 3.88 3.87 24.75
CA ILE A 161 2.53 3.48 25.18
C ILE A 161 2.46 3.22 26.69
N HIS A 162 3.56 2.71 27.28
CA HIS A 162 3.63 2.31 28.69
C HIS A 162 4.42 3.28 29.58
N GLN A 163 4.48 4.57 29.22
CA GLN A 163 5.13 5.55 30.10
C GLN A 163 4.43 5.60 31.47
N PRO A 164 5.17 5.39 32.58
CA PRO A 164 4.60 5.42 33.91
C PRO A 164 4.07 6.82 34.21
N ILE A 165 2.82 6.91 34.67
CA ILE A 165 2.17 8.19 34.94
C ILE A 165 2.60 8.67 36.33
N ASN A 166 3.15 9.89 36.37
CA ASN A 166 3.56 10.50 37.63
C ASN A 166 2.33 10.73 38.55
N PRO A 167 2.32 10.20 39.78
CA PRO A 167 1.15 10.29 40.66
C PRO A 167 0.90 11.70 41.25
N ILE A 168 1.80 12.67 41.06
CA ILE A 168 1.78 13.99 41.75
C ILE A 168 0.42 14.71 41.63
N GLU A 169 -0.26 14.66 40.48
CA GLU A 169 -1.55 15.35 40.32
C GLU A 169 -2.66 14.71 41.16
N LYS A 170 -2.74 13.38 41.19
CA LYS A 170 -3.72 12.66 42.03
C LYS A 170 -3.43 12.87 43.52
N ILE A 171 -2.15 13.03 43.88
CA ILE A 171 -1.69 13.26 45.24
C ILE A 171 -2.22 14.58 45.80
N ILE A 172 -2.08 15.68 45.05
CA ILE A 172 -2.59 17.00 45.48
C ILE A 172 -4.10 16.93 45.76
N THR A 173 -4.84 16.23 44.89
CA THR A 173 -6.28 16.04 45.04
C THR A 173 -6.65 15.26 46.30
N TYR A 174 -5.95 14.16 46.61
CA TYR A 174 -6.21 13.37 47.82
C TYR A 174 -5.93 14.15 49.11
N TYR A 175 -4.80 14.85 49.18
CA TYR A 175 -4.47 15.68 50.35
C TYR A 175 -5.44 16.85 50.52
N PHE A 176 -5.86 17.47 49.41
CA PHE A 176 -6.87 18.52 49.42
C PHE A 176 -8.22 18.01 49.93
N PHE A 177 -8.71 16.88 49.42
CA PHE A 177 -9.99 16.30 49.88
C PHE A 177 -9.94 15.79 51.32
N ALA A 178 -8.80 15.24 51.77
CA ALA A 178 -8.63 14.84 53.16
C ALA A 178 -8.68 16.05 54.12
N LEU A 179 -8.03 17.16 53.76
CA LEU A 179 -8.10 18.41 54.51
C LEU A 179 -9.52 18.98 54.50
N LEU A 180 -10.16 19.02 53.33
CA LEU A 180 -11.54 19.49 53.18
C LEU A 180 -12.52 18.67 54.03
N PHE A 181 -12.40 17.34 54.01
CA PHE A 181 -13.23 16.44 54.81
C PHE A 181 -13.00 16.66 56.31
N ALA A 182 -11.76 16.83 56.75
CA ALA A 182 -11.44 17.14 58.14
C ALA A 182 -12.04 18.49 58.60
N VAL A 183 -12.01 19.51 57.73
CA VAL A 183 -12.64 20.82 57.99
C VAL A 183 -14.16 20.72 58.08
N ILE A 184 -14.80 20.04 57.12
CA ILE A 184 -16.25 19.85 57.09
C ILE A 184 -16.73 19.06 58.32
N LEU A 185 -16.11 17.92 58.60
CA LEU A 185 -16.48 17.07 59.72
C LEU A 185 -16.20 17.74 61.08
N GLY A 186 -15.08 18.47 61.19
CA GLY A 186 -14.78 19.32 62.34
C GLY A 186 -15.85 20.38 62.57
N GLY A 187 -16.30 21.04 61.50
CA GLY A 187 -17.40 22.02 61.53
C GLY A 187 -18.72 21.41 62.02
N PHE A 188 -19.12 20.26 61.46
CA PHE A 188 -20.33 19.54 61.89
C PHE A 188 -20.30 19.14 63.37
N ILE A 189 -19.17 18.64 63.88
CA ILE A 189 -19.03 18.25 65.29
C ILE A 189 -19.14 19.47 66.21
N THR A 190 -18.60 20.63 65.80
CA THR A 190 -18.71 21.87 66.59
C THR A 190 -20.10 22.51 66.58
N LEU A 191 -20.87 22.33 65.50
CA LEU A 191 -22.19 22.92 65.31
C LEU A 191 -23.34 22.01 65.76
N ALA A 192 -23.09 20.72 65.99
CA ALA A 192 -24.13 19.78 66.41
C ALA A 192 -24.65 20.09 67.83
N PRO A 193 -25.97 20.24 68.04
CA PRO A 193 -26.55 20.62 69.34
C PRO A 193 -26.30 19.59 70.45
N HIS A 194 -26.10 18.33 70.08
CA HIS A 194 -25.75 17.22 70.98
C HIS A 194 -24.30 16.74 70.79
N GLY A 195 -23.42 17.56 70.18
CA GLY A 195 -22.00 17.23 70.03
C GLY A 195 -21.40 16.84 71.38
N LEU A 196 -20.60 15.75 71.38
CA LEU A 196 -19.85 15.27 72.54
C LEU A 196 -19.26 16.48 73.28
N ASN A 197 -19.65 16.70 74.55
CA ASN A 197 -19.27 17.88 75.33
C ASN A 197 -17.74 18.10 75.40
N PHE A 198 -16.95 17.06 75.10
CA PHE A 198 -15.50 17.12 74.96
C PHE A 198 -14.98 18.02 73.81
N PHE A 199 -15.78 18.22 72.75
CA PHE A 199 -15.38 18.97 71.54
C PHE A 199 -16.02 20.37 71.45
N LYS A 200 -16.92 20.73 72.38
CA LYS A 200 -17.53 22.05 72.41
C LYS A 200 -16.47 23.12 72.69
N GLY A 201 -16.23 23.99 71.70
CA GLY A 201 -15.34 25.14 71.80
C GLY A 201 -13.95 24.98 71.16
N ASN A 202 -13.54 23.77 70.75
CA ASN A 202 -12.19 23.52 70.22
C ASN A 202 -12.22 22.87 68.83
N PHE A 203 -12.61 23.64 67.83
CA PHE A 203 -12.59 23.25 66.41
C PHE A 203 -11.25 22.61 65.99
N TRP A 204 -10.14 23.18 66.45
CA TRP A 204 -8.80 22.70 66.14
C TRP A 204 -8.50 21.30 66.68
N ILE A 205 -9.08 20.90 67.81
CA ILE A 205 -8.90 19.55 68.37
C ILE A 205 -9.64 18.51 67.53
N SER A 206 -10.86 18.82 67.06
CA SER A 206 -11.62 17.96 66.14
C SER A 206 -10.89 17.79 64.80
N VAL A 207 -10.37 18.89 64.24
CA VAL A 207 -9.61 18.87 62.99
C VAL A 207 -8.30 18.09 63.14
N LEU A 208 -7.61 18.17 64.28
CA LEU A 208 -6.40 17.38 64.53
C LEU A 208 -6.70 15.88 64.69
N LEU A 209 -7.74 15.51 65.45
CA LEU A 209 -8.09 14.10 65.69
C LEU A 209 -8.62 13.38 64.44
N ILE A 210 -9.24 14.10 63.51
CA ILE A 210 -9.74 13.54 62.24
C ILE A 210 -8.70 13.70 61.14
N GLY A 211 -8.02 14.85 61.10
CA GLY A 211 -7.02 15.19 60.11
C GLY A 211 -5.75 14.35 60.22
N ALA A 212 -5.27 14.05 61.43
CA ALA A 212 -4.05 13.25 61.59
C ALA A 212 -4.20 11.80 61.05
N PRO A 213 -5.28 11.05 61.34
CA PRO A 213 -5.54 9.76 60.71
C PRO A 213 -5.73 9.84 59.19
N ALA A 214 -6.43 10.87 58.69
CA ALA A 214 -6.63 11.07 57.26
C ALA A 214 -5.31 11.36 56.53
N LEU A 215 -4.47 12.24 57.09
CA LEU A 215 -3.13 12.53 56.59
C LEU A 215 -2.21 11.30 56.63
N TYR A 216 -2.28 10.50 57.71
CA TYR A 216 -1.55 9.23 57.80
C TYR A 216 -1.99 8.23 56.72
N PHE A 217 -3.29 8.10 56.47
CA PHE A 217 -3.82 7.24 55.40
C PHE A 217 -3.38 7.73 54.01
N CYS A 218 -3.46 9.03 53.74
CA CYS A 218 -2.95 9.65 52.51
C CYS A 218 -1.45 9.43 52.35
N HIS A 219 -0.65 9.58 53.42
CA HIS A 219 0.79 9.34 53.38
C HIS A 219 1.15 7.86 53.14
N ARG A 220 0.41 6.93 53.77
CA ARG A 220 0.57 5.49 53.50
C ARG A 220 0.25 5.17 52.04
N LYS A 221 -0.87 5.68 51.52
CA LYS A 221 -1.25 5.50 50.12
C LYS A 221 -0.23 6.13 49.18
N HIS A 222 0.30 7.31 49.51
CA HIS A 222 1.39 7.93 48.78
C HIS A 222 2.61 7.01 48.72
N ARG A 223 3.07 6.45 49.85
CA ARG A 223 4.21 5.53 49.85
C ARG A 223 3.95 4.30 48.99
N GLU A 224 2.76 3.72 49.07
CA GLU A 224 2.35 2.59 48.23
C GLU A 224 2.38 2.97 46.73
N PHE A 225 1.78 4.09 46.33
CA PHE A 225 1.76 4.55 44.94
C PHE A 225 3.14 4.94 44.41
N SER A 226 3.96 5.62 45.22
CA SER A 226 5.31 6.02 44.83
C SER A 226 6.24 4.82 44.69
N GLN A 227 6.06 3.78 45.51
CA GLN A 227 6.78 2.51 45.33
C GLN A 227 6.38 1.83 44.02
N VAL A 228 5.08 1.71 43.74
CA VAL A 228 4.58 1.14 42.47
C VAL A 228 5.10 1.93 41.27
N PHE A 229 5.06 3.27 41.33
CA PHE A 229 5.57 4.13 40.27
C PHE A 229 7.09 3.95 40.06
N GLU A 230 7.89 3.92 41.12
CA GLU A 230 9.34 3.71 41.00
C GLU A 230 9.71 2.29 40.55
N ASP A 231 8.88 1.29 40.85
CA ASP A 231 9.03 -0.05 40.32
C ASP A 231 8.69 -0.07 38.82
N GLU A 232 7.51 0.42 38.41
CA GLU A 232 7.09 0.54 37.00
C GLU A 232 8.10 1.34 36.17
N LYS A 233 8.62 2.44 36.72
CA LYS A 233 9.65 3.27 36.09
C LYS A 233 10.97 2.53 35.91
N ARG A 234 11.43 1.78 36.92
CA ARG A 234 12.62 0.93 36.77
C ARG A 234 12.42 -0.10 35.68
N VAL A 235 11.23 -0.68 35.59
CA VAL A 235 10.98 -1.67 34.56
C VAL A 235 10.91 -1.05 33.16
N TYR A 236 10.23 0.08 33.01
CA TYR A 236 10.20 0.84 31.76
C TYR A 236 11.60 1.29 31.33
N GLN A 237 12.47 1.66 32.29
CA GLN A 237 13.86 2.00 32.01
C GLN A 237 14.63 0.81 31.43
N SER A 238 14.44 -0.41 31.95
CA SER A 238 15.08 -1.62 31.40
C SER A 238 14.72 -1.89 29.93
N PHE A 239 13.51 -1.50 29.52
CA PHE A 239 13.09 -1.54 28.12
C PHE A 239 13.76 -0.45 27.29
N LEU A 240 13.82 0.79 27.81
CA LEU A 240 14.50 1.90 27.14
C LEU A 240 15.99 1.63 26.91
N ASP A 241 16.65 0.95 27.84
CA ASP A 241 18.09 0.65 27.74
C ASP A 241 18.42 -0.31 26.57
N ILE A 242 17.44 -1.05 26.05
CA ILE A 242 17.61 -1.98 24.92
C ILE A 242 17.42 -1.29 23.57
N LEU A 243 16.63 -0.21 23.51
CA LEU A 243 16.33 0.46 22.24
C LEU A 243 17.60 0.97 21.52
N PRO A 244 18.59 1.59 22.20
CA PRO A 244 19.85 1.98 21.57
C PRO A 244 20.66 0.79 21.06
N LEU A 245 20.61 -0.35 21.76
CA LEU A 245 21.29 -1.58 21.31
C LEU A 245 20.64 -2.13 20.06
N MET A 246 19.30 -2.16 20.00
CA MET A 246 18.57 -2.55 18.79
C MET A 246 18.91 -1.63 17.61
N GLN A 247 18.98 -0.32 17.86
CA GLN A 247 19.31 0.67 16.83
C GLN A 247 20.78 0.61 16.39
N GLY A 248 21.70 0.19 17.27
CA GLY A 248 23.13 0.10 16.94
C GLY A 248 23.51 -1.10 16.07
N VAL A 249 22.62 -2.07 15.88
CA VAL A 249 22.88 -3.27 15.09
C VAL A 249 22.57 -3.02 13.62
N SER A 250 23.56 -3.26 12.75
CA SER A 250 23.37 -3.06 11.32
C SER A 250 22.75 -4.27 10.60
N LEU A 251 22.24 -4.03 9.39
CA LEU A 251 21.73 -5.10 8.51
C LEU A 251 22.84 -6.10 8.12
N THR A 252 24.10 -5.64 8.10
CA THR A 252 25.28 -6.49 7.92
C THR A 252 25.55 -7.40 9.11
N ASP A 253 25.45 -6.89 10.34
CA ASP A 253 25.66 -7.68 11.57
C ASP A 253 24.61 -8.80 11.72
N LEU A 254 23.40 -8.55 11.22
CA LEU A 254 22.31 -9.51 11.22
C LEU A 254 22.40 -10.55 10.08
N GLY A 255 23.29 -10.34 9.09
CA GLY A 255 23.46 -11.23 7.94
C GLY A 255 22.39 -11.12 6.85
N TYR A 256 21.39 -10.23 6.99
CA TYR A 256 20.27 -10.12 6.05
C TYR A 256 20.66 -9.58 4.67
N HIS A 257 21.77 -8.85 4.56
CA HIS A 257 22.32 -8.39 3.27
C HIS A 257 22.69 -9.56 2.32
N GLN A 258 22.86 -10.76 2.87
CA GLN A 258 23.17 -11.98 2.13
C GLN A 258 22.01 -12.99 2.13
N LYS A 259 20.80 -12.61 2.57
CA LYS A 259 19.65 -13.53 2.59
C LYS A 259 19.22 -13.94 1.18
N VAL A 260 19.08 -12.96 0.29
CA VAL A 260 18.64 -13.17 -1.10
C VAL A 260 19.57 -12.40 -2.03
N ARG A 261 19.88 -13.00 -3.18
CA ARG A 261 20.65 -12.34 -4.23
C ARG A 261 19.93 -11.08 -4.73
N PRO A 262 20.61 -9.92 -4.82
CA PRO A 262 20.06 -8.74 -5.46
C PRO A 262 19.66 -9.03 -6.90
N LYS A 263 18.56 -8.41 -7.33
CA LYS A 263 17.94 -8.63 -8.63
C LYS A 263 18.43 -7.56 -9.61
N GLY A 264 19.24 -7.95 -10.59
CA GLY A 264 19.75 -7.09 -11.67
C GLY A 264 18.86 -7.11 -12.91
N ASN A 265 18.86 -6.04 -13.71
CA ASN A 265 18.09 -5.98 -14.96
C ASN A 265 18.67 -6.89 -16.06
N ASP A 266 19.97 -7.18 -15.97
CA ASP A 266 20.71 -8.04 -16.89
C ASP A 266 20.60 -9.53 -16.53
N ASP A 267 19.99 -9.88 -15.40
CA ASP A 267 19.88 -11.26 -14.93
C ASP A 267 19.26 -12.19 -15.98
N ILE A 268 19.79 -13.40 -16.04
CA ILE A 268 19.42 -14.45 -16.99
C ILE A 268 18.74 -15.62 -16.30
N LEU A 269 17.97 -16.40 -17.05
CA LEU A 269 17.43 -17.66 -16.58
C LEU A 269 18.43 -18.80 -16.80
N CYS A 270 18.53 -19.69 -15.82
CA CYS A 270 19.27 -20.93 -15.96
C CYS A 270 18.67 -21.79 -17.07
N ASP A 271 19.52 -22.28 -17.97
CA ASP A 271 19.09 -23.12 -19.10
C ASP A 271 18.47 -24.47 -18.66
N TYR A 272 18.75 -24.89 -17.42
CA TYR A 272 18.35 -26.21 -16.90
C TYR A 272 17.18 -26.17 -15.91
N CYS A 273 17.09 -25.16 -15.04
CA CYS A 273 16.07 -25.10 -14.00
C CYS A 273 15.23 -23.81 -14.03
N ASP A 274 15.46 -22.91 -15.00
CA ASP A 274 14.82 -21.59 -15.11
C ASP A 274 14.94 -20.77 -13.79
N HIS A 275 15.98 -21.02 -12.99
CA HIS A 275 16.29 -20.20 -11.83
C HIS A 275 17.01 -18.93 -12.28
N ARG A 276 16.72 -17.81 -11.64
CA ARG A 276 17.33 -16.51 -11.95
C ARG A 276 18.80 -16.46 -11.52
N LEU A 277 19.68 -16.02 -12.41
CA LEU A 277 21.12 -15.95 -12.23
C LEU A 277 21.65 -14.57 -12.64
N SER A 278 22.74 -14.13 -12.03
CA SER A 278 23.50 -13.00 -12.57
C SER A 278 24.20 -13.41 -13.87
N THR A 279 24.36 -12.47 -14.79
CA THR A 279 25.16 -12.62 -16.02
C THR A 279 26.59 -13.11 -15.76
N GLN A 280 27.14 -12.80 -14.59
CA GLN A 280 28.49 -13.14 -14.17
C GLN A 280 28.61 -14.56 -13.58
N ALA A 281 27.49 -15.27 -13.37
CA ALA A 281 27.52 -16.62 -12.81
C ALA A 281 27.91 -17.64 -13.89
N HIS A 282 29.01 -18.36 -13.65
CA HIS A 282 29.44 -19.49 -14.49
C HIS A 282 28.62 -20.75 -14.22
N TYR A 283 28.16 -20.94 -12.98
CA TYR A 283 27.34 -22.08 -12.57
C TYR A 283 26.04 -21.60 -11.92
N CYS A 284 24.99 -22.42 -12.04
CA CYS A 284 23.73 -22.12 -11.38
C CYS A 284 23.83 -22.36 -9.86
N PRO A 285 23.58 -21.36 -8.99
CA PRO A 285 23.68 -21.54 -7.54
C PRO A 285 22.58 -22.47 -6.98
N HIS A 286 21.52 -22.74 -7.76
CA HIS A 286 20.44 -23.65 -7.37
C HIS A 286 20.67 -25.09 -7.83
N CYS A 287 21.13 -25.32 -9.07
CA CYS A 287 21.26 -26.68 -9.64
C CYS A 287 22.70 -27.12 -9.93
N GLY A 288 23.70 -26.27 -9.73
CA GLY A 288 25.12 -26.58 -9.92
C GLY A 288 25.56 -26.76 -11.37
N LYS A 289 24.66 -26.61 -12.36
CA LYS A 289 25.00 -26.78 -13.78
C LYS A 289 25.78 -25.58 -14.32
N SER A 290 26.82 -25.85 -15.10
CA SER A 290 27.54 -24.83 -15.86
C SER A 290 26.60 -24.13 -16.83
N GLN A 291 26.72 -22.81 -16.89
CA GLN A 291 26.04 -21.94 -17.85
C GLN A 291 26.94 -21.64 -19.05
N HIS A 292 28.24 -21.96 -19.00
CA HIS A 292 29.11 -21.89 -20.18
C HIS A 292 28.79 -23.06 -21.10
N ASN A 293 28.24 -22.74 -22.26
CA ASN A 293 28.38 -23.59 -23.43
C ASN A 293 29.82 -23.38 -23.94
N ASN A 294 30.53 -24.45 -24.25
CA ASN A 294 31.87 -24.43 -24.83
C ASN A 294 31.87 -23.76 -26.22
N GLU A 295 31.76 -22.44 -26.26
CA GLU A 295 32.16 -21.61 -27.39
C GLU A 295 33.45 -20.90 -27.00
N THR A 296 34.54 -21.68 -26.96
CA THR A 296 35.96 -21.32 -27.18
C THR A 296 36.84 -22.39 -26.55
N ASP A 297 36.84 -23.59 -27.14
CA ASP A 297 37.99 -24.50 -27.01
C ASP A 297 38.07 -25.36 -28.28
N VAL A 298 38.40 -24.69 -29.38
CA VAL A 298 38.95 -25.33 -30.58
C VAL A 298 40.35 -24.75 -30.75
N ASP A 299 41.30 -25.37 -30.07
CA ASP A 299 42.60 -25.81 -30.59
C ASP A 299 43.62 -25.93 -29.45
N THR A 300 43.75 -27.15 -28.92
CA THR A 300 45.04 -27.74 -28.53
C THR A 300 44.83 -29.22 -28.21
N VAL A 301 44.55 -30.01 -29.25
CA VAL A 301 44.90 -31.44 -29.23
C VAL A 301 46.18 -31.56 -30.06
N ILE A 302 47.33 -31.39 -29.41
CA ILE A 302 48.56 -32.02 -29.91
C ILE A 302 48.67 -33.35 -29.20
N VAL A 303 48.66 -34.37 -30.05
CA VAL A 303 48.62 -35.80 -29.78
C VAL A 303 49.87 -36.24 -29.02
N ASP A 304 49.66 -36.93 -27.90
CA ASP A 304 50.66 -37.81 -27.31
C ASP A 304 50.65 -39.12 -28.11
N ALA A 305 51.70 -39.39 -28.90
CA ALA A 305 52.09 -40.75 -29.26
C ALA A 305 53.53 -40.83 -29.80
N MET A 306 54.31 -41.71 -29.15
CA MET A 306 55.60 -42.30 -29.55
C MET A 306 56.80 -41.37 -29.31
N VAL A 307 57.79 -41.69 -28.47
CA VAL A 307 58.59 -42.93 -28.37
C VAL A 307 59.35 -42.93 -27.04
N ALA A 308 59.42 -44.09 -26.38
CA ALA A 308 60.32 -44.36 -25.27
C ALA A 308 61.79 -44.33 -25.71
N SER A 309 62.68 -43.67 -24.96
CA SER A 309 63.98 -44.22 -24.50
C SER A 309 64.95 -43.14 -23.99
N HIS A 310 65.70 -43.54 -22.96
CA HIS A 310 66.97 -43.01 -22.46
C HIS A 310 67.01 -41.73 -21.61
N ASP A 311 67.16 -41.98 -20.29
CA ASP A 311 68.39 -41.76 -19.51
C ASP A 311 69.16 -40.44 -19.65
N GLY A 312 69.29 -39.73 -18.52
CA GLY A 312 70.61 -39.28 -18.04
C GLY A 312 70.97 -37.79 -18.17
N GLU A 313 71.44 -37.25 -17.03
CA GLU A 313 72.41 -36.14 -16.87
C GLU A 313 71.91 -34.69 -17.07
N LEU A 314 71.89 -33.85 -16.01
CA LEU A 314 72.98 -33.10 -15.32
C LEU A 314 73.43 -31.83 -16.06
N GLY A 315 73.46 -30.71 -15.31
CA GLY A 315 74.23 -29.49 -15.60
C GLY A 315 73.41 -28.37 -16.27
N ALA A 316 73.09 -27.25 -15.61
CA ALA A 316 73.94 -26.12 -15.17
C ALA A 316 74.29 -25.12 -16.29
N GLU A 317 74.32 -23.84 -15.88
CA GLU A 317 74.72 -22.61 -16.60
C GLU A 317 73.59 -21.89 -17.39
N SER A 318 73.04 -20.76 -16.93
CA SER A 318 73.58 -19.42 -16.63
C SER A 318 73.82 -18.54 -17.87
N ALA A 319 73.19 -17.36 -17.81
CA ALA A 319 73.60 -16.08 -18.38
C ALA A 319 73.35 -15.77 -19.88
N LEU A 320 72.39 -14.86 -20.07
CA LEU A 320 72.61 -13.48 -20.56
C LEU A 320 72.48 -13.18 -22.07
N MET A 321 71.49 -12.30 -22.34
CA MET A 321 71.39 -11.24 -23.36
C MET A 321 71.68 -11.60 -24.83
N THR A 322 70.68 -11.49 -25.70
CA THR A 322 70.51 -10.34 -26.63
C THR A 322 69.29 -10.55 -27.53
N ALA A 323 68.43 -9.53 -27.60
CA ALA A 323 67.59 -9.25 -28.77
C ALA A 323 68.37 -8.30 -29.70
N PRO A 324 67.89 -7.89 -30.89
CA PRO A 324 66.65 -8.29 -31.58
C PRO A 324 66.83 -8.53 -33.10
N SER A 325 65.70 -8.75 -33.76
CA SER A 325 65.32 -8.27 -35.10
C SER A 325 65.27 -9.30 -36.24
N GLY A 326 64.17 -9.21 -36.99
CA GLY A 326 64.08 -9.69 -38.37
C GLY A 326 62.88 -10.58 -38.63
N GLU A 327 61.77 -9.96 -39.04
CA GLU A 327 60.59 -10.60 -39.63
C GLU A 327 60.94 -11.59 -40.74
N ASN A 328 60.21 -12.71 -40.83
CA ASN A 328 60.04 -13.44 -42.08
C ASN A 328 58.55 -13.68 -42.35
N VAL A 329 58.13 -13.15 -43.49
CA VAL A 329 56.86 -13.35 -44.20
C VAL A 329 56.99 -14.59 -45.09
N VAL A 330 55.85 -15.10 -45.58
CA VAL A 330 55.63 -16.00 -46.75
C VAL A 330 55.58 -17.49 -46.37
N THR A 331 54.39 -18.09 -46.09
CA THR A 331 53.33 -18.62 -46.99
C THR A 331 53.79 -19.56 -48.11
N THR A 332 53.19 -20.77 -48.16
CA THR A 332 52.57 -21.49 -49.32
C THR A 332 52.66 -23.01 -49.06
N GLU A 333 51.53 -23.66 -48.79
CA GLU A 333 50.75 -24.48 -49.74
C GLU A 333 51.48 -25.74 -50.25
N ASN A 334 50.89 -26.93 -50.06
CA ASN A 334 50.75 -27.93 -51.13
C ASN A 334 49.92 -29.19 -50.74
N ILE A 335 48.86 -29.41 -51.54
CA ILE A 335 48.56 -30.64 -52.33
C ILE A 335 48.13 -31.94 -51.59
N VAL A 336 46.80 -32.11 -51.49
CA VAL A 336 45.91 -33.03 -52.26
C VAL A 336 46.14 -34.57 -52.27
N MET A 337 45.05 -35.28 -51.92
CA MET A 337 44.50 -36.60 -52.34
C MET A 337 45.01 -37.91 -51.69
N ALA A 338 44.09 -38.66 -51.04
CA ALA A 338 43.46 -39.88 -51.62
C ALA A 338 42.45 -40.58 -50.68
N HIS A 339 41.21 -40.65 -51.19
CA HIS A 339 40.08 -41.57 -51.04
C HIS A 339 40.08 -42.80 -50.08
N ALA A 340 38.97 -42.85 -49.32
CA ALA A 340 38.00 -43.94 -49.16
C ALA A 340 38.25 -45.11 -48.18
N ALA A 341 37.54 -45.06 -47.05
CA ALA A 341 36.82 -46.21 -46.50
C ALA A 341 35.63 -45.75 -45.63
N THR A 342 34.48 -46.34 -45.91
CA THR A 342 33.14 -46.05 -45.40
C THR A 342 33.00 -46.33 -43.90
N ALA A 343 32.53 -45.36 -43.11
CA ALA A 343 31.95 -45.60 -41.80
C ALA A 343 30.70 -44.71 -41.62
N THR A 344 29.58 -45.41 -41.42
CA THR A 344 28.25 -44.95 -41.00
C THR A 344 28.23 -43.61 -40.25
N LEU A 345 27.62 -42.60 -40.87
CA LEU A 345 27.16 -41.37 -40.22
C LEU A 345 26.05 -41.74 -39.22
N ALA A 346 26.42 -41.88 -37.95
CA ALA A 346 25.48 -41.61 -36.87
C ALA A 346 25.19 -40.11 -36.92
N VAL A 347 23.96 -39.75 -37.27
CA VAL A 347 23.46 -38.39 -37.12
C VAL A 347 23.43 -38.11 -35.62
N GLU A 348 24.42 -37.38 -35.11
CA GLU A 348 24.34 -36.79 -33.80
C GLU A 348 23.14 -35.82 -33.78
N PRO A 349 22.29 -35.87 -32.73
CA PRO A 349 21.19 -34.92 -32.63
C PRO A 349 21.80 -33.53 -32.48
N SER A 350 21.51 -32.65 -33.45
CA SER A 350 21.81 -31.24 -33.34
C SER A 350 21.20 -30.72 -32.05
N VAL A 351 22.03 -30.46 -31.04
CA VAL A 351 21.62 -29.80 -29.81
C VAL A 351 21.23 -28.38 -30.21
N THR A 352 19.93 -28.15 -30.38
CA THR A 352 19.39 -26.80 -30.52
C THR A 352 19.67 -26.06 -29.22
N VAL A 353 20.73 -25.26 -29.23
CA VAL A 353 21.09 -24.34 -28.15
C VAL A 353 19.95 -23.35 -28.01
N LYS A 354 19.23 -23.39 -26.88
CA LYS A 354 18.28 -22.32 -26.54
C LYS A 354 19.12 -21.07 -26.25
N PRO A 355 18.85 -19.92 -26.89
CA PRO A 355 19.54 -18.69 -26.53
C PRO A 355 19.24 -18.35 -25.07
N ARG A 356 20.26 -17.88 -24.34
CA ARG A 356 20.11 -17.43 -22.95
C ARG A 356 19.00 -16.39 -22.88
N ARG A 357 17.97 -16.67 -22.07
CA ARG A 357 16.81 -15.80 -21.92
C ARG A 357 17.05 -14.83 -20.76
N ASN A 358 17.10 -13.53 -21.07
CA ASN A 358 17.11 -12.50 -20.04
C ASN A 358 15.74 -12.48 -19.33
N VAL A 359 15.75 -12.33 -18.00
CA VAL A 359 14.54 -12.37 -17.17
C VAL A 359 13.60 -11.23 -17.50
N MET A 360 14.13 -10.01 -17.65
CA MET A 360 13.35 -8.82 -17.98
C MET A 360 12.73 -8.92 -19.36
N ASP A 361 13.42 -9.50 -20.34
CA ASP A 361 12.85 -9.73 -21.69
C ASP A 361 11.64 -10.67 -21.63
N VAL A 362 11.69 -11.71 -20.81
CA VAL A 362 10.55 -12.63 -20.61
C VAL A 362 9.38 -11.89 -19.95
N ILE A 363 9.64 -11.09 -18.92
CA ILE A 363 8.61 -10.28 -18.25
C ILE A 363 8.00 -9.28 -19.24
N HIS A 364 8.82 -8.54 -19.99
CA HIS A 364 8.38 -7.54 -20.96
C HIS A 364 7.59 -8.17 -22.11
N ALA A 365 8.03 -9.32 -22.63
CA ALA A 365 7.29 -10.05 -23.65
C ALA A 365 5.88 -10.43 -23.15
N LYS A 366 5.77 -10.88 -21.90
CA LYS A 366 4.45 -11.20 -21.33
C LYS A 366 3.60 -9.96 -21.08
N MET A 367 4.19 -8.88 -20.59
CA MET A 367 3.50 -7.59 -20.41
C MET A 367 2.98 -7.05 -21.75
N ALA A 368 3.73 -7.21 -22.84
CA ALA A 368 3.37 -6.76 -24.17
C ALA A 368 2.12 -7.47 -24.73
N GLU A 369 1.83 -8.71 -24.32
CA GLU A 369 0.61 -9.43 -24.72
C GLU A 369 -0.68 -8.74 -24.28
N PHE A 370 -0.61 -7.91 -23.22
CA PHE A 370 -1.76 -7.23 -22.63
C PHE A 370 -1.78 -5.73 -22.92
N ARG A 371 -1.02 -5.30 -23.93
CA ARG A 371 -1.00 -3.91 -24.36
C ARG A 371 -2.07 -3.62 -25.40
N TYR A 372 -2.83 -2.58 -25.14
CA TYR A 372 -3.74 -1.94 -26.06
C TYR A 372 -3.67 -0.44 -25.85
N ASP A 373 -3.48 0.30 -26.92
CA ASP A 373 -3.54 1.75 -26.92
C ASP A 373 -4.23 2.16 -28.21
N HIS A 374 -5.38 2.80 -28.07
CA HIS A 374 -6.21 3.18 -29.20
C HIS A 374 -6.76 4.58 -29.00
N GLU A 375 -6.53 5.41 -30.01
CA GLU A 375 -7.10 6.74 -30.12
C GLU A 375 -8.10 6.77 -31.27
N ASP A 376 -9.34 7.16 -30.98
CA ASP A 376 -10.42 7.32 -31.95
C ASP A 376 -11.16 8.65 -31.71
N LYS A 377 -12.06 8.99 -32.63
CA LYS A 377 -12.91 10.17 -32.55
C LYS A 377 -14.37 9.75 -32.53
N ILE A 378 -15.07 10.09 -31.45
CA ILE A 378 -16.52 9.87 -31.32
C ILE A 378 -17.25 11.19 -31.55
N ILE A 379 -18.32 11.16 -32.34
CA ILE A 379 -19.21 12.30 -32.52
C ILE A 379 -20.39 12.15 -31.57
N TYR A 380 -20.40 12.89 -30.45
CA TYR A 380 -21.54 12.99 -29.57
C TYR A 380 -22.69 13.75 -30.27
N ARG A 381 -23.77 13.04 -30.57
CA ARG A 381 -24.91 13.61 -31.29
C ARG A 381 -25.88 14.28 -30.34
N HIS A 382 -26.05 15.59 -30.47
CA HIS A 382 -27.07 16.33 -29.73
C HIS A 382 -28.36 16.42 -30.55
N ALA A 383 -29.51 16.44 -29.86
CA ALA A 383 -30.81 16.53 -30.54
C ALA A 383 -31.13 17.94 -31.07
N LEU A 384 -30.63 18.99 -30.41
CA LEU A 384 -31.01 20.40 -30.68
C LEU A 384 -29.80 21.34 -30.80
N VAL A 385 -28.58 20.81 -30.74
CA VAL A 385 -27.33 21.58 -30.77
C VAL A 385 -26.39 20.89 -31.77
N PRO A 386 -25.41 21.58 -32.38
CA PRO A 386 -24.42 20.92 -33.21
C PRO A 386 -23.75 19.75 -32.48
N ASN A 387 -23.45 18.70 -33.24
CA ASN A 387 -22.75 17.54 -32.71
C ASN A 387 -21.38 17.96 -32.14
N GLU A 388 -21.02 17.35 -31.01
CA GLU A 388 -19.73 17.55 -30.38
C GLU A 388 -18.79 16.42 -30.82
N GLU A 389 -17.54 16.76 -31.14
CA GLU A 389 -16.53 15.77 -31.51
C GLU A 389 -15.63 15.60 -30.29
N LEU A 390 -15.50 14.36 -29.83
CA LEU A 390 -14.74 13.98 -28.66
C LEU A 390 -13.60 13.08 -29.13
N LYS A 391 -12.38 13.39 -28.70
CA LYS A 391 -11.24 12.48 -28.83
C LYS A 391 -11.31 11.46 -27.70
N VAL A 392 -11.25 10.19 -28.05
CA VAL A 392 -11.35 9.07 -27.11
C VAL A 392 -10.05 8.29 -27.15
N THR A 393 -9.40 8.18 -26.01
CA THR A 393 -8.21 7.36 -25.84
C THR A 393 -8.57 6.23 -24.89
N ALA A 394 -8.45 4.99 -25.34
CA ALA A 394 -8.63 3.80 -24.52
C ALA A 394 -7.28 3.07 -24.44
N TRP A 395 -6.86 2.75 -23.21
CA TRP A 395 -5.60 2.07 -22.96
C TRP A 395 -5.77 0.91 -22.01
N CYS A 396 -4.89 -0.07 -22.18
CA CYS A 396 -4.67 -1.18 -21.30
C CYS A 396 -3.18 -1.54 -21.40
N TYR A 397 -2.48 -1.59 -20.28
CA TYR A 397 -1.10 -2.06 -20.27
C TYR A 397 -0.74 -2.62 -18.90
N MET A 398 0.25 -3.50 -18.88
CA MET A 398 0.90 -3.93 -17.65
C MET A 398 2.08 -3.02 -17.36
N ALA A 399 2.28 -2.69 -16.09
CA ALA A 399 3.42 -1.91 -15.64
C ALA A 399 3.94 -2.44 -14.30
N ARG A 400 5.26 -2.37 -14.12
CA ARG A 400 5.94 -2.76 -12.89
C ARG A 400 6.06 -1.55 -11.96
N VAL A 401 5.80 -1.73 -10.67
CA VAL A 401 6.02 -0.71 -9.64
C VAL A 401 7.52 -0.58 -9.40
N ILE A 402 8.11 0.56 -9.75
CA ILE A 402 9.53 0.86 -9.53
C ILE A 402 9.73 1.49 -8.17
N GLU A 403 8.90 2.49 -7.86
CA GLU A 403 8.96 3.20 -6.59
C GLU A 403 7.55 3.42 -6.04
N ARG A 404 7.48 3.52 -4.72
CA ARG A 404 6.29 3.88 -3.99
C ARG A 404 6.64 4.97 -3.00
N GLU A 405 6.07 6.14 -3.21
CA GLU A 405 6.11 7.24 -2.26
C GLU A 405 4.79 7.26 -1.51
N ALA A 406 4.85 7.19 -0.19
CA ALA A 406 3.70 7.28 0.68
C ALA A 406 3.81 8.48 1.63
N SER A 407 2.69 9.14 1.86
CA SER A 407 2.50 10.21 2.82
C SER A 407 1.21 9.97 3.61
N VAL A 408 1.23 10.39 4.87
CA VAL A 408 0.06 10.36 5.74
C VAL A 408 -0.27 11.80 6.10
N ASP A 409 -1.45 12.24 5.70
CA ASP A 409 -1.97 13.57 5.98
C ASP A 409 -2.97 13.49 7.13
N ILE A 410 -2.76 14.31 8.16
CA ILE A 410 -3.60 14.36 9.35
C ILE A 410 -4.40 15.66 9.32
N ASN A 411 -5.70 15.56 9.09
CA ASN A 411 -6.61 16.70 9.09
C ASN A 411 -7.31 16.83 10.45
N ARG A 412 -7.24 17.99 11.08
CA ARG A 412 -7.92 18.29 12.35
C ARG A 412 -8.92 19.40 12.12
N THR A 413 -10.20 19.09 12.25
CA THR A 413 -11.29 20.05 12.13
C THR A 413 -12.07 20.14 13.43
N SER A 414 -12.54 21.33 13.77
CA SER A 414 -13.41 21.57 14.92
C SER A 414 -14.63 22.33 14.44
N VAL A 415 -15.82 21.77 14.62
CA VAL A 415 -17.09 22.36 14.22
C VAL A 415 -17.86 22.69 15.48
N THR A 416 -18.12 23.97 15.73
CA THR A 416 -18.96 24.42 16.85
C THR A 416 -20.37 24.66 16.34
N THR A 417 -21.34 23.91 16.85
CA THR A 417 -22.77 24.10 16.56
C THR A 417 -23.43 24.78 17.75
N THR A 418 -24.00 25.94 17.51
CA THR A 418 -24.80 26.68 18.51
C THR A 418 -26.27 26.50 18.15
N THR A 419 -27.03 25.78 18.97
CA THR A 419 -28.47 25.62 18.82
C THR A 419 -29.18 26.48 19.85
N THR A 420 -29.79 27.56 19.40
CA THR A 420 -30.66 28.40 20.23
C THR A 420 -32.11 27.96 20.02
N ARG A 421 -32.73 27.39 21.05
CA ARG A 421 -34.15 27.09 21.08
C ARG A 421 -34.87 28.24 21.79
N THR A 422 -35.80 28.87 21.09
CA THR A 422 -36.69 29.87 21.69
C THR A 422 -37.98 29.18 22.09
N ASP A 423 -38.37 29.30 23.35
CA ASP A 423 -39.62 28.75 23.83
C ASP A 423 -40.83 29.64 23.45
N ARG A 424 -42.03 29.22 23.84
CA ARG A 424 -43.28 29.94 23.53
C ARG A 424 -43.43 31.28 24.26
N TYR A 425 -42.59 31.53 25.27
CA TYR A 425 -42.59 32.74 26.11
C TYR A 425 -41.47 33.72 25.73
N GLY A 426 -40.66 33.38 24.72
CA GLY A 426 -39.56 34.21 24.23
C GLY A 426 -38.22 33.96 24.93
N ASP A 427 -38.16 32.95 25.81
CA ASP A 427 -36.94 32.59 26.52
C ASP A 427 -36.02 31.78 25.60
N LYS A 428 -34.73 32.09 25.62
CA LYS A 428 -33.73 31.53 24.70
C LYS A 428 -32.82 30.56 25.44
N ASP A 429 -33.04 29.27 25.23
CA ASP A 429 -32.10 28.24 25.68
C ASP A 429 -31.04 28.03 24.58
N THR A 430 -29.77 28.26 24.89
CA THR A 430 -28.67 28.13 23.93
C THR A 430 -27.78 26.96 24.34
N SER A 431 -27.80 25.91 23.52
CA SER A 431 -26.89 24.79 23.64
C SER A 431 -25.73 24.94 22.66
N ILE A 432 -24.50 24.81 23.15
CA ILE A 432 -23.29 24.83 22.33
C ILE A 432 -22.70 23.42 22.34
N SER A 433 -22.62 22.80 21.17
CA SER A 433 -21.94 21.51 20.99
C SER A 433 -20.76 21.67 20.05
N THR A 434 -19.55 21.44 20.55
CA THR A 434 -18.34 21.43 19.74
C THR A 434 -18.00 20.00 19.35
N HIS A 435 -17.87 19.75 18.06
CA HIS A 435 -17.44 18.48 17.50
C HIS A 435 -16.00 18.57 17.00
N HIS A 436 -15.11 17.73 17.55
CA HIS A 436 -13.73 17.62 17.07
C HIS A 436 -13.57 16.40 16.18
N THR A 437 -13.00 16.59 15.00
CA THR A 437 -12.70 15.51 14.07
C THR A 437 -11.21 15.49 13.76
N ARG A 438 -10.55 14.38 14.09
CA ARG A 438 -9.21 14.06 13.60
C ARG A 438 -9.35 12.98 12.54
N ASP A 439 -9.16 13.37 11.30
CA ASP A 439 -9.18 12.48 10.15
C ASP A 439 -7.77 12.23 9.62
N VAL A 440 -7.50 11.00 9.20
CA VAL A 440 -6.22 10.62 8.61
C VAL A 440 -6.49 10.11 7.21
N SER A 441 -5.78 10.70 6.23
CA SER A 441 -5.80 10.30 4.83
C SER A 441 -4.41 9.85 4.41
N PHE A 442 -4.34 8.67 3.80
CA PHE A 442 -3.11 8.13 3.26
C PHE A 442 -3.04 8.44 1.77
N ASN A 443 -1.97 9.10 1.37
CA ASN A 443 -1.66 9.42 -0.01
C ASN A 443 -0.45 8.59 -0.44
N SER A 444 -0.56 7.81 -1.50
CA SER A 444 0.62 7.20 -2.10
C SER A 444 0.58 7.29 -3.60
N LYS A 445 1.76 7.51 -4.12
CA LYS A 445 2.06 7.71 -5.53
C LYS A 445 3.00 6.60 -5.94
N LEU A 446 2.65 5.90 -7.01
CA LEU A 446 3.46 4.83 -7.57
C LEU A 446 4.15 5.35 -8.81
N LEU A 447 5.46 5.14 -8.89
CA LEU A 447 6.20 5.25 -10.15
C LEU A 447 6.16 3.89 -10.82
N MET A 448 5.54 3.85 -12.00
CA MET A 448 5.30 2.63 -12.75
C MET A 448 6.14 2.65 -14.02
N ARG A 449 6.71 1.52 -14.42
CA ARG A 449 7.44 1.37 -15.69
C ARG A 449 6.79 0.30 -16.56
N THR A 450 6.53 0.66 -17.81
CA THR A 450 5.98 -0.22 -18.85
C THR A 450 7.06 -1.12 -19.45
N GLU A 451 6.66 -2.06 -20.30
CA GLU A 451 7.56 -2.95 -21.06
C GLU A 451 8.45 -2.18 -22.04
N LEU A 452 8.01 -1.00 -22.50
CA LEU A 452 8.81 -0.10 -23.35
C LEU A 452 9.81 0.76 -22.56
N GLY A 453 9.83 0.67 -21.23
CA GLY A 453 10.64 1.55 -20.39
C GLY A 453 10.04 2.94 -20.17
N HIS A 454 8.81 3.22 -20.63
CA HIS A 454 8.13 4.46 -20.28
C HIS A 454 7.71 4.44 -18.82
N GLU A 455 8.05 5.51 -18.10
CA GLU A 455 7.71 5.72 -16.70
C GLU A 455 6.55 6.69 -16.57
N PHE A 456 5.60 6.37 -15.70
CA PHE A 456 4.46 7.22 -15.41
C PHE A 456 4.04 7.07 -13.95
N GLU A 457 3.34 8.10 -13.47
CA GLU A 457 2.88 8.16 -12.09
C GLU A 457 1.43 7.68 -11.99
N LEU A 458 1.15 6.85 -10.99
CA LEU A 458 -0.18 6.29 -10.77
C LEU A 458 -0.66 6.50 -9.34
N TRP A 459 -1.89 7.02 -9.23
CA TRP A 459 -2.61 7.17 -7.97
C TRP A 459 -3.63 6.05 -7.85
N LEU A 460 -3.35 5.05 -7.01
CA LEU A 460 -4.30 3.96 -6.75
C LEU A 460 -5.33 4.35 -5.68
N PRO A 461 -6.56 3.80 -5.73
CA PRO A 461 -7.49 3.85 -4.61
C PRO A 461 -6.88 3.24 -3.35
N GLU A 462 -7.24 3.75 -2.17
CA GLU A 462 -6.69 3.34 -0.86
C GLU A 462 -6.71 1.81 -0.66
N LYS A 463 -7.78 1.14 -1.10
CA LYS A 463 -7.93 -0.32 -1.03
C LYS A 463 -6.90 -1.10 -1.86
N MET A 464 -6.48 -0.61 -3.03
CA MET A 464 -5.46 -1.30 -3.85
C MET A 464 -4.05 -0.92 -3.40
N ARG A 465 -3.91 0.33 -2.96
CA ARG A 465 -2.68 0.91 -2.48
C ARG A 465 -2.12 0.16 -1.28
N SER A 466 -2.97 -0.25 -0.35
CA SER A 466 -2.56 -0.98 0.87
C SER A 466 -1.94 -2.36 0.59
N TYR A 467 -2.13 -2.92 -0.61
CA TYR A 467 -1.56 -4.20 -1.01
C TYR A 467 -0.49 -4.07 -2.08
N THR A 468 -0.14 -2.87 -2.54
CA THR A 468 0.81 -2.70 -3.65
C THR A 468 2.21 -2.39 -3.11
N ASP A 469 3.16 -3.22 -3.50
CA ASP A 469 4.56 -3.11 -3.11
C ASP A 469 5.46 -2.85 -4.33
N VAL A 470 6.68 -2.38 -4.07
CA VAL A 470 7.70 -2.22 -5.09
C VAL A 470 8.03 -3.58 -5.71
N GLY A 471 8.11 -3.62 -7.04
CA GLY A 471 8.30 -4.84 -7.82
C GLY A 471 7.00 -5.49 -8.30
N ASP A 472 5.85 -5.16 -7.72
CA ASP A 472 4.55 -5.69 -8.17
C ASP A 472 4.27 -5.32 -9.63
N ILE A 473 3.57 -6.19 -10.34
CA ILE A 473 3.12 -5.93 -11.71
C ILE A 473 1.61 -5.68 -11.68
N LEU A 474 1.24 -4.48 -12.12
CA LEU A 474 -0.15 -4.03 -12.19
C LEU A 474 -0.60 -3.94 -13.63
N MET A 475 -1.79 -4.44 -13.91
CA MET A 475 -2.53 -4.13 -15.12
C MET A 475 -3.39 -2.89 -14.85
N VAL A 476 -3.24 -1.89 -15.70
CA VAL A 476 -3.96 -0.62 -15.64
C VAL A 476 -4.72 -0.46 -16.94
N GLU A 477 -6.03 -0.29 -16.84
CA GLU A 477 -6.89 0.00 -17.99
C GLU A 477 -7.62 1.32 -17.79
N GLY A 478 -7.94 2.06 -18.84
CA GLY A 478 -8.69 3.29 -18.68
C GLY A 478 -9.20 3.86 -19.98
N VAL A 479 -10.11 4.83 -19.86
CA VAL A 479 -10.60 5.62 -20.98
C VAL A 479 -10.56 7.09 -20.62
N LYS A 480 -10.02 7.89 -21.52
CA LYS A 480 -10.01 9.35 -21.48
C LYS A 480 -10.86 9.87 -22.62
N LEU A 481 -11.73 10.81 -22.31
CA LEU A 481 -12.43 11.62 -23.30
C LEU A 481 -11.89 13.03 -23.24
N GLU A 482 -11.50 13.59 -24.36
CA GLU A 482 -11.12 14.99 -24.49
C GLU A 482 -12.16 15.72 -25.34
N ASP A 483 -12.72 16.79 -24.79
CA ASP A 483 -13.61 17.67 -25.54
C ASP A 483 -12.84 18.68 -26.40
N LYS A 484 -13.55 19.45 -27.22
CA LYS A 484 -12.96 20.50 -28.06
C LYS A 484 -12.30 21.63 -27.26
N SER A 485 -12.62 21.78 -25.99
CA SER A 485 -12.00 22.77 -25.09
C SER A 485 -10.70 22.25 -24.45
N GLY A 486 -10.32 21.00 -24.73
CA GLY A 486 -9.17 20.33 -24.13
C GLY A 486 -9.46 19.79 -22.72
N LYS A 487 -10.70 19.85 -22.24
CA LYS A 487 -11.07 19.33 -20.94
C LYS A 487 -11.14 17.81 -21.02
N SER A 488 -10.33 17.17 -20.19
CA SER A 488 -10.24 15.71 -20.11
C SER A 488 -11.21 15.16 -19.06
N HIS A 489 -11.96 14.14 -19.45
CA HIS A 489 -12.81 13.34 -18.59
C HIS A 489 -12.25 11.92 -18.52
N TYR A 490 -11.78 11.53 -17.34
CA TYR A 490 -11.26 10.20 -17.10
C TYR A 490 -12.36 9.30 -16.55
N TYR A 491 -12.45 8.09 -17.10
CA TYR A 491 -13.35 7.06 -16.60
C TYR A 491 -12.51 6.02 -15.87
N ASN A 492 -12.87 5.80 -14.59
CA ASN A 492 -12.05 5.13 -13.58
C ASN A 492 -11.32 3.91 -14.12
N PRO A 493 -10.00 3.82 -13.89
CA PRO A 493 -9.24 2.65 -14.25
C PRO A 493 -9.65 1.45 -13.39
N HIS A 494 -9.86 0.27 -14.00
CA HIS A 494 -9.75 -0.95 -13.22
C HIS A 494 -8.27 -1.23 -12.99
N TYR A 495 -7.98 -1.76 -11.80
CA TYR A 495 -6.62 -2.10 -11.40
C TYR A 495 -6.59 -3.55 -11.01
N LEU A 496 -5.65 -4.29 -11.59
CA LEU A 496 -5.40 -5.66 -11.22
C LEU A 496 -3.93 -5.83 -10.85
N ASN A 497 -3.67 -6.25 -9.63
CA ASN A 497 -2.34 -6.62 -9.17
C ASN A 497 -2.13 -8.11 -9.45
N MET A 498 -1.32 -8.40 -10.48
CA MET A 498 -1.04 -9.76 -10.96
C MET A 498 -0.18 -10.54 -9.96
N THR A 499 0.79 -9.88 -9.33
CA THR A 499 1.69 -10.52 -8.35
C THR A 499 0.98 -10.89 -7.05
N LYS A 500 -0.24 -10.40 -6.80
CA LYS A 500 -1.00 -10.71 -5.57
C LYS A 500 -2.42 -11.24 -5.79
N LYS A 501 -2.81 -11.48 -7.04
CA LYS A 501 -4.17 -11.94 -7.42
C LYS A 501 -5.26 -11.04 -6.82
N ARG A 502 -5.05 -9.72 -6.83
CA ARG A 502 -6.02 -8.73 -6.30
C ARG A 502 -6.55 -7.86 -7.42
N TYR A 503 -7.84 -7.60 -7.39
CA TYR A 503 -8.49 -6.70 -8.34
C TYR A 503 -9.44 -5.75 -7.61
N ASN A 504 -9.51 -4.52 -8.08
CA ASN A 504 -10.53 -3.58 -7.66
C ASN A 504 -11.45 -3.31 -8.84
N ARG A 505 -12.72 -3.67 -8.64
CA ARG A 505 -13.80 -3.37 -9.58
C ARG A 505 -14.54 -2.14 -9.06
N GLU A 506 -14.03 -0.96 -9.38
CA GLU A 506 -14.85 0.24 -9.26
C GLU A 506 -15.88 0.26 -10.39
N GLY A 507 -17.09 0.72 -10.09
CA GLY A 507 -18.15 0.82 -11.10
C GLY A 507 -17.71 1.74 -12.24
N SER A 508 -17.63 1.21 -13.46
CA SER A 508 -17.33 2.00 -14.65
C SER A 508 -18.46 2.98 -14.93
N ASN A 509 -18.24 4.26 -14.67
CA ASN A 509 -19.21 5.33 -14.95
C ASN A 509 -19.14 5.84 -16.39
N LEU A 510 -18.82 4.98 -17.38
CA LEU A 510 -18.67 5.37 -18.80
C LEU A 510 -19.89 6.14 -19.36
N GLY A 511 -21.08 5.94 -18.77
CA GLY A 511 -22.32 6.62 -19.11
C GLY A 511 -22.54 8.00 -18.47
N SER A 512 -21.57 8.57 -17.74
CA SER A 512 -21.74 9.83 -17.01
C SER A 512 -21.32 11.09 -17.79
N TYR A 513 -20.72 10.95 -18.99
CA TYR A 513 -20.44 12.13 -19.82
C TYR A 513 -21.76 12.82 -20.16
N ARG A 514 -21.97 14.00 -19.59
CA ARG A 514 -23.20 14.77 -19.74
C ARG A 514 -22.87 16.22 -19.97
N ASN A 515 -22.59 16.57 -21.21
CA ASN A 515 -22.72 17.96 -21.62
C ASN A 515 -24.21 18.24 -21.78
N LYS A 516 -24.84 18.96 -20.85
CA LYS A 516 -26.23 19.41 -20.98
C LYS A 516 -26.20 20.72 -21.76
N PRO A 517 -26.48 20.74 -23.07
CA PRO A 517 -26.63 22.02 -23.75
C PRO A 517 -27.75 22.82 -23.08
N ILE A 518 -27.48 24.11 -22.86
CA ILE A 518 -28.41 25.05 -22.23
C ILE A 518 -29.61 25.34 -23.16
N LEU A 519 -29.40 25.27 -24.48
CA LEU A 519 -30.40 25.63 -25.49
C LEU A 519 -31.70 24.81 -25.43
N PRO A 520 -31.70 23.45 -25.33
CA PRO A 520 -32.91 22.68 -25.05
C PRO A 520 -33.68 23.12 -23.81
N GLN A 521 -32.98 23.50 -22.74
CA GLN A 521 -33.60 23.94 -21.49
C GLN A 521 -34.23 25.32 -21.68
N LEU A 522 -33.57 26.21 -22.42
CA LEU A 522 -34.13 27.51 -22.80
C LEU A 522 -35.35 27.35 -23.71
N ILE A 523 -35.30 26.45 -24.70
CA ILE A 523 -36.45 26.17 -25.58
C ILE A 523 -37.62 25.59 -24.77
N GLN A 524 -37.36 24.63 -23.87
CA GLN A 524 -38.39 24.10 -22.95
C GLN A 524 -38.98 25.20 -22.06
N LEU A 525 -38.14 26.08 -21.53
CA LEU A 525 -38.57 27.21 -20.71
C LEU A 525 -39.42 28.21 -21.51
N SER A 526 -39.01 28.55 -22.73
CA SER A 526 -39.75 29.43 -23.63
C SER A 526 -41.10 28.83 -24.04
N LEU A 527 -41.15 27.54 -24.38
CA LEU A 527 -42.40 26.84 -24.67
C LEU A 527 -43.31 26.76 -23.44
N ALA A 528 -42.75 26.52 -22.25
CA ALA A 528 -43.51 26.55 -21.00
C ALA A 528 -44.11 27.94 -20.75
N LEU A 529 -43.34 29.01 -20.98
CA LEU A 529 -43.79 30.39 -20.85
C LEU A 529 -44.86 30.76 -21.89
N ILE A 530 -44.72 30.31 -23.14
CA ILE A 530 -45.71 30.53 -24.21
C ILE A 530 -47.02 29.78 -23.90
N CYS A 531 -46.94 28.52 -23.43
CA CYS A 531 -48.11 27.76 -23.00
C CYS A 531 -48.80 28.40 -21.79
N LEU A 532 -48.02 28.91 -20.82
CA LEU A 532 -48.54 29.62 -19.65
C LEU A 532 -49.21 30.95 -20.06
N TRP A 533 -48.57 31.72 -20.95
CA TRP A 533 -49.12 32.98 -21.46
C TRP A 533 -50.39 32.73 -22.29
N GLY A 534 -50.39 31.74 -23.18
CA GLY A 534 -51.56 31.33 -23.94
C GLY A 534 -52.71 30.86 -23.05
N PHE A 535 -52.42 30.15 -21.96
CA PHE A 535 -53.44 29.81 -20.97
C PHE A 535 -54.03 31.07 -20.32
N ILE A 536 -53.18 32.00 -19.86
CA ILE A 536 -53.61 33.24 -19.19
C ILE A 536 -54.40 34.20 -20.11
N GLU A 537 -54.03 34.32 -21.39
CA GLU A 537 -54.69 35.26 -22.33
C GLU A 537 -55.92 34.67 -23.03
N ILE A 538 -55.88 33.39 -23.41
CA ILE A 538 -56.98 32.75 -24.14
C ILE A 538 -58.11 32.39 -23.18
N GLU A 539 -57.81 32.03 -21.93
CA GLU A 539 -58.81 31.68 -20.92
C GLU A 539 -59.90 32.77 -20.76
N PRO A 540 -59.59 34.06 -20.49
CA PRO A 540 -60.60 35.09 -20.29
C PRO A 540 -61.38 35.46 -21.57
N GLN A 541 -60.74 35.48 -22.74
CA GLN A 541 -61.42 35.83 -24.01
C GLN A 541 -62.41 34.75 -24.44
N MET A 542 -62.03 33.49 -24.30
CA MET A 542 -62.90 32.36 -24.64
C MET A 542 -63.96 32.12 -23.55
N LEU A 543 -63.68 32.44 -22.27
CA LEU A 543 -64.70 32.49 -21.21
C LEU A 543 -65.79 33.51 -21.54
N ALA A 544 -65.42 34.68 -22.06
CA ALA A 544 -66.36 35.73 -22.46
C ALA A 544 -67.25 35.31 -23.64
N ILE A 545 -66.68 34.62 -24.64
CA ILE A 545 -67.43 34.07 -25.79
C ILE A 545 -68.38 32.94 -25.34
N PHE A 546 -67.94 32.07 -24.42
CA PHE A 546 -68.78 30.99 -23.89
C PHE A 546 -69.87 31.49 -22.92
N HIS A 547 -69.62 32.57 -22.17
CA HIS A 547 -70.64 33.21 -21.32
C HIS A 547 -71.83 33.71 -22.14
N GLN A 548 -71.64 34.03 -23.42
CA GLN A 548 -72.71 34.37 -24.35
C GLN A 548 -73.50 33.14 -24.85
N TRP A 549 -72.93 31.93 -24.77
CA TRP A 549 -73.53 30.69 -25.29
C TRP A 549 -74.13 29.79 -24.20
N ALA A 550 -73.75 29.96 -22.93
CA ALA A 550 -74.10 29.03 -21.85
C ALA A 550 -75.19 29.58 -20.91
N TRP A 551 -76.46 29.55 -21.35
CA TRP A 551 -77.63 29.72 -20.47
C TRP A 551 -78.25 28.38 -20.01
N SER A 552 -77.56 27.26 -20.18
CA SER A 552 -78.02 25.97 -19.64
C SER A 552 -76.83 25.09 -19.20
N SER A 553 -76.85 24.69 -17.92
CA SER A 553 -75.94 23.79 -17.18
C SER A 553 -74.52 24.30 -16.84
N ALA A 554 -74.45 25.13 -15.79
CA ALA A 554 -73.26 25.90 -15.40
C ALA A 554 -72.09 25.15 -14.71
N LEU A 555 -72.18 23.85 -14.39
CA LEU A 555 -71.07 23.17 -13.68
C LEU A 555 -70.29 22.16 -14.54
N ILE A 556 -71.00 21.36 -15.36
CA ILE A 556 -70.38 20.30 -16.19
C ILE A 556 -69.66 20.92 -17.40
N ASN A 557 -70.19 22.02 -17.95
CA ASN A 557 -69.59 22.72 -19.08
C ASN A 557 -68.32 23.51 -18.71
N HIS A 558 -68.24 24.08 -17.50
CA HIS A 558 -67.04 24.77 -17.02
C HIS A 558 -65.88 23.81 -16.72
N LEU A 559 -66.17 22.63 -16.14
CA LEU A 559 -65.15 21.60 -15.88
C LEU A 559 -64.65 20.96 -17.19
N GLY A 560 -65.57 20.63 -18.10
CA GLY A 560 -65.19 20.11 -19.43
C GLY A 560 -64.38 21.11 -20.26
N TYR A 561 -64.70 22.41 -20.15
CA TYR A 561 -63.99 23.49 -20.85
C TYR A 561 -62.59 23.75 -20.29
N THR A 562 -62.43 23.87 -18.97
CA THR A 562 -61.11 24.04 -18.34
C THR A 562 -60.21 22.84 -18.62
N ILE A 563 -60.77 21.62 -18.65
CA ILE A 563 -60.06 20.42 -19.09
C ILE A 563 -59.71 20.51 -20.58
N PHE A 564 -60.61 20.96 -21.46
CA PHE A 564 -60.35 21.07 -22.89
C PHE A 564 -59.28 22.12 -23.23
N THR A 565 -59.31 23.30 -22.62
CA THR A 565 -58.29 24.35 -22.82
C THR A 565 -56.95 23.96 -22.22
N ALA A 566 -56.95 23.32 -21.04
CA ALA A 566 -55.74 22.73 -20.46
C ALA A 566 -55.17 21.62 -21.37
N LEU A 567 -56.02 20.76 -21.94
CA LEU A 567 -55.58 19.74 -22.90
C LEU A 567 -55.00 20.38 -24.17
N LEU A 568 -55.63 21.41 -24.73
CA LEU A 568 -55.16 22.03 -25.98
C LEU A 568 -53.80 22.75 -25.82
N THR A 569 -53.52 23.29 -24.63
CA THR A 569 -52.30 24.05 -24.32
C THR A 569 -51.18 23.19 -23.73
N PHE A 570 -51.51 22.25 -22.82
CA PHE A 570 -50.52 21.41 -22.14
C PHE A 570 -50.18 20.12 -22.88
N VAL A 571 -51.09 19.55 -23.70
CA VAL A 571 -50.78 18.32 -24.46
C VAL A 571 -49.65 18.53 -25.47
N PRO A 572 -49.62 19.62 -26.27
CA PRO A 572 -48.49 19.89 -27.17
C PRO A 572 -47.16 20.06 -26.42
N TYR A 573 -47.18 20.75 -25.26
CA TYR A 573 -46.00 20.90 -24.40
C TYR A 573 -45.52 19.56 -23.83
N MET A 574 -46.43 18.73 -23.34
CA MET A 574 -46.12 17.40 -22.82
C MET A 574 -45.57 16.49 -23.93
N LEU A 575 -46.18 16.50 -25.12
CA LEU A 575 -45.69 15.77 -26.29
C LEU A 575 -44.29 16.25 -26.69
N PHE A 576 -44.05 17.56 -26.72
CA PHE A 576 -42.71 18.10 -26.98
C PHE A 576 -41.70 17.64 -25.93
N CYS A 577 -42.04 17.69 -24.63
CA CYS A 577 -41.17 17.22 -23.56
C CYS A 577 -40.87 15.72 -23.66
N ILE A 578 -41.86 14.91 -24.03
CA ILE A 578 -41.70 13.47 -24.26
C ILE A 578 -40.78 13.22 -25.45
N VAL A 579 -40.97 13.92 -26.57
CA VAL A 579 -40.13 13.79 -27.77
C VAL A 579 -38.69 14.21 -27.48
N ILE A 580 -38.46 15.32 -26.78
CA ILE A 580 -37.11 15.75 -26.40
C ILE A 580 -36.45 14.75 -25.45
N LYS A 581 -37.18 14.24 -24.43
CA LYS A 581 -36.65 13.19 -23.55
C LYS A 581 -36.34 11.90 -24.31
N TRP A 582 -37.17 11.54 -25.29
CA TRP A 582 -36.97 10.37 -26.13
C TRP A 582 -35.74 10.53 -27.03
N LEU A 583 -35.56 11.69 -27.66
CA LEU A 583 -34.38 12.02 -28.47
C LEU A 583 -33.09 12.03 -27.62
N ASP A 584 -33.13 12.60 -26.41
CA ASP A 584 -31.99 12.60 -25.46
C ASP A 584 -31.65 11.19 -24.95
N SER A 585 -32.66 10.33 -24.79
CA SER A 585 -32.42 8.92 -24.46
C SER A 585 -31.73 8.20 -25.61
N ARG A 586 -32.18 8.43 -26.84
CA ARG A 586 -31.64 7.74 -28.02
C ARG A 586 -30.21 8.17 -28.36
N SER A 587 -29.89 9.46 -28.21
CA SER A 587 -28.49 9.92 -28.36
C SER A 587 -27.58 9.31 -27.30
N ARG A 588 -28.07 9.15 -26.07
CA ARG A 588 -27.36 8.50 -24.97
C ARG A 588 -27.09 7.02 -25.24
N ASP A 589 -28.09 6.28 -25.68
CA ASP A 589 -27.94 4.85 -26.00
C ASP A 589 -26.95 4.65 -27.15
N TRP A 590 -27.01 5.52 -28.17
CA TRP A 590 -26.04 5.51 -29.28
C TRP A 590 -24.61 5.76 -28.78
N TYR A 591 -24.40 6.79 -27.97
CA TYR A 591 -23.09 7.10 -27.40
C TYR A 591 -22.57 5.95 -26.52
N LYS A 592 -23.43 5.38 -25.68
CA LYS A 592 -23.08 4.24 -24.83
C LYS A 592 -22.60 3.06 -25.66
N ASN A 593 -23.28 2.76 -26.77
CA ASN A 593 -22.88 1.66 -27.66
C ASN A 593 -21.54 1.93 -28.37
N GLU A 594 -21.30 3.16 -28.80
CA GLU A 594 -20.04 3.54 -29.46
C GLU A 594 -18.86 3.51 -28.49
N ALA A 595 -19.05 4.02 -27.28
CA ALA A 595 -18.04 3.96 -26.21
C ALA A 595 -17.78 2.51 -25.77
N ILE A 596 -18.80 1.65 -25.71
CA ILE A 596 -18.65 0.21 -25.48
C ILE A 596 -17.79 -0.42 -26.57
N ARG A 597 -18.01 -0.09 -27.85
CA ARG A 597 -17.22 -0.65 -28.96
C ARG A 597 -15.72 -0.39 -28.79
N ILE A 598 -15.36 0.84 -28.44
CA ILE A 598 -13.95 1.25 -28.27
C ILE A 598 -13.32 0.59 -27.03
N TYR A 599 -14.13 0.33 -25.99
CA TYR A 599 -13.66 -0.25 -24.74
C TYR A 599 -13.73 -1.79 -24.70
N GLN A 600 -14.45 -2.41 -25.63
CA GLN A 600 -14.60 -3.87 -25.71
C GLN A 600 -13.27 -4.63 -25.85
N PRO A 601 -12.28 -4.17 -26.63
CA PRO A 601 -10.96 -4.83 -26.67
C PRO A 601 -10.22 -4.78 -25.32
N VAL A 602 -10.35 -3.67 -24.59
CA VAL A 602 -9.79 -3.54 -23.24
C VAL A 602 -10.42 -4.54 -22.28
N TRP A 603 -11.75 -4.70 -22.33
CA TRP A 603 -12.45 -5.72 -21.55
C TRP A 603 -12.01 -7.14 -21.91
N ALA A 604 -11.81 -7.44 -23.19
CA ALA A 604 -11.35 -8.75 -23.62
C ALA A 604 -9.96 -9.08 -23.06
N LEU A 605 -9.04 -8.10 -23.06
CA LEU A 605 -7.71 -8.27 -22.47
C LEU A 605 -7.77 -8.45 -20.95
N ARG A 606 -8.61 -7.68 -20.27
CA ARG A 606 -8.83 -7.82 -18.83
C ARG A 606 -9.39 -9.19 -18.47
N ASP A 607 -10.42 -9.62 -19.19
CA ASP A 607 -11.07 -10.90 -18.91
C ASP A 607 -10.10 -12.05 -19.18
N LYS A 608 -9.29 -11.96 -20.26
CA LYS A 608 -8.15 -12.87 -20.48
C LYS A 608 -7.15 -12.86 -19.32
N ALA A 609 -6.76 -11.68 -18.82
CA ALA A 609 -5.81 -11.58 -17.71
C ALA A 609 -6.37 -12.14 -16.39
N LEU A 610 -7.69 -12.06 -16.19
CA LEU A 610 -8.39 -12.67 -15.05
C LEU A 610 -8.45 -14.19 -15.17
N ASP A 611 -8.70 -14.71 -16.37
CA ASP A 611 -8.70 -16.15 -16.63
C ASP A 611 -7.29 -16.75 -16.45
N ASP A 612 -6.26 -16.03 -16.88
CA ASP A 612 -4.85 -16.45 -16.79
C ASP A 612 -4.17 -16.02 -15.47
N ILE A 613 -4.92 -15.53 -14.47
CA ILE A 613 -4.33 -14.84 -13.31
C ILE A 613 -3.40 -15.73 -12.48
N ASP A 614 -3.68 -17.03 -12.40
CA ASP A 614 -2.86 -17.98 -11.66
C ASP A 614 -1.52 -18.22 -12.36
N GLU A 615 -1.53 -18.40 -13.68
CA GLU A 615 -0.31 -18.57 -14.48
C GLU A 615 0.54 -17.29 -14.47
N LEU A 616 -0.09 -16.13 -14.65
CA LEU A 616 0.59 -14.84 -14.60
C LEU A 616 1.20 -14.58 -13.22
N HIS A 617 0.48 -14.91 -12.15
CA HIS A 617 0.99 -14.79 -10.80
C HIS A 617 2.22 -15.68 -10.57
N ASP A 618 2.15 -16.95 -10.95
CA ASP A 618 3.25 -17.90 -10.75
C ASP A 618 4.48 -17.49 -11.57
N LEU A 619 4.28 -17.06 -12.81
CA LEU A 619 5.34 -16.53 -13.67
C LEU A 619 5.99 -15.29 -13.03
N PHE A 620 5.18 -14.27 -12.72
CA PHE A 620 5.73 -13.03 -12.19
C PHE A 620 6.33 -13.21 -10.80
N THR A 621 5.78 -14.06 -9.94
CA THR A 621 6.35 -14.30 -8.60
C THR A 621 7.65 -15.11 -8.67
N LYS A 622 7.80 -16.01 -9.65
CA LYS A 622 9.05 -16.75 -9.88
C LYS A 622 10.16 -15.83 -10.43
N LEU A 623 9.80 -14.87 -11.27
CA LEU A 623 10.76 -14.00 -11.96
C LEU A 623 11.07 -12.69 -11.20
N ASN A 624 10.08 -12.14 -10.49
CA ASN A 624 10.24 -10.94 -9.64
C ASN A 624 11.01 -11.23 -8.39
#